data_AF-A0A968XKF3-F1
#
_entry.id   AF-A0A968XKF3-F1
#
_cell.length_a   1.000
_cell.length_b   1.000
_cell.length_c   1.000
_cell.angle_alpha   90.00
_cell.angle_beta   90.00
_cell.angle_gamma   90.00
#
_symmetry.space_group_name_H-M   'P 1'
#
loop_
_entity.id
_entity.type
_entity.pdbx_description
1 polymer ?
#
loop_
_entity_poly.entity_id
_entity_poly.type
_entity_poly.pdbx_seq_one_letter_code
_entity_poly.pdbx_strand_id
1 'polypeptide(L)'
;MRKTVNLFAAIAIFLLSLPAHAAGVSEAQLRTHIEILASDEFAGREPGTEGEAKTIDYIARNWTKAGLKPAALDGSWFDPVPMVRRAAGSTKLSFTQKGRKLKFADSEIILIGKDPSYSRTSLSVQFVGHGVNKNGKLVGDVTGKLVFMLQTEAAFLPEDMRSSAARREALVAAGAEAVVLISDNEPGSWNSIRRRLISPRLQLESNDDTAALQGAVSAEFVVGLSTATGRDWDKLVRSAQDADFAAVDFGITADLEVTTHVERFNSYNVIGKIPGRKKGSGAVLYIGHWDHLGLCRPETEEDRICNGAVDNASGIAVLTEVAKALRKKRNDRDIYFLATTAEESGLLGAYAYAEKPVFPLEDIVIALNVDTIAIAPRGQRWRLSAAALRCSMERLKRWPLRWGGKWKLPMMPMLLSGGRMAGHWPKRVFRR
;
A
#
# COMPACT_ATOMS: atom_id res chain seq x y z
N MET A 1 8.08 -11.80 94.44
CA MET A 1 9.32 -12.41 93.89
C MET A 1 9.11 -12.74 92.42
N ARG A 2 10.08 -12.33 91.58
CA ARG A 2 10.13 -12.44 90.11
C ARG A 2 9.96 -13.88 89.60
N LYS A 3 9.23 -14.08 88.49
CA LYS A 3 9.49 -15.10 87.45
C LYS A 3 8.92 -14.60 86.10
N THR A 4 9.68 -13.79 85.35
CA THR A 4 10.39 -14.16 84.10
C THR A 4 9.55 -14.92 83.08
N VAL A 5 9.10 -14.17 82.06
CA VAL A 5 8.55 -14.61 80.78
C VAL A 5 9.71 -15.07 79.89
N ASN A 6 9.65 -16.31 79.37
CA ASN A 6 10.51 -16.75 78.26
C ASN A 6 9.61 -17.02 77.04
N LEU A 7 9.58 -16.06 76.13
CA LEU A 7 8.94 -16.14 74.83
C LEU A 7 9.98 -16.68 73.84
N PHE A 8 9.87 -17.94 73.43
CA PHE A 8 10.63 -18.48 72.30
C PHE A 8 10.05 -17.90 71.00
N ALA A 9 10.77 -16.96 70.39
CA ALA A 9 10.48 -16.48 69.05
C ALA A 9 11.02 -17.49 68.02
N ALA A 10 10.14 -18.28 67.43
CA ALA A 10 10.45 -19.04 66.22
C ALA A 10 10.51 -18.06 65.04
N ILE A 11 11.73 -17.76 64.58
CA ILE A 11 11.95 -17.01 63.33
C ILE A 11 11.68 -17.97 62.17
N ALA A 12 10.45 -17.94 61.66
CA ALA A 12 10.13 -18.54 60.37
C ALA A 12 10.71 -17.64 59.27
N ILE A 13 11.84 -18.05 58.68
CA ILE A 13 12.37 -17.44 57.46
C ILE A 13 11.40 -17.80 56.33
N PHE A 14 10.44 -16.91 56.07
CA PHE A 14 9.69 -16.91 54.83
C PHE A 14 10.64 -16.48 53.71
N LEU A 15 11.29 -17.45 53.07
CA LEU A 15 11.85 -17.26 51.73
C LEU A 15 10.67 -16.97 50.80
N LEU A 16 10.34 -15.69 50.67
CA LEU A 16 9.50 -15.17 49.60
C LEU A 16 10.22 -15.48 48.29
N SER A 17 9.90 -16.63 47.71
CA SER A 17 10.13 -16.90 46.30
C SER A 17 9.27 -15.91 45.52
N LEU A 18 9.80 -14.73 45.27
CA LEU A 18 9.23 -13.82 44.28
C LEU A 18 9.04 -14.63 43.00
N PRO A 19 7.85 -14.67 42.40
CA PRO A 19 7.70 -15.28 41.10
C PRO A 19 8.68 -14.54 40.20
N ALA A 20 9.66 -15.27 39.66
CA ALA A 20 10.51 -14.75 38.60
C ALA A 20 9.53 -14.25 37.52
N HIS A 21 9.32 -12.93 37.47
CA HIS A 21 8.64 -12.32 36.35
C HIS A 21 9.42 -12.82 35.14
N ALA A 22 8.76 -13.61 34.29
CA ALA A 22 9.36 -14.05 33.05
C ALA A 22 9.94 -12.80 32.40
N ALA A 23 11.27 -12.71 32.30
CA ALA A 23 11.93 -11.51 31.84
C ALA A 23 11.25 -11.10 30.54
N GLY A 24 10.57 -9.94 30.59
CA GLY A 24 9.81 -9.44 29.45
C GLY A 24 10.75 -9.17 28.28
N VAL A 25 10.17 -8.90 27.11
CA VAL A 25 10.93 -8.36 25.97
C VAL A 25 11.67 -7.10 26.43
N SER A 26 13.00 -7.08 26.31
CA SER A 26 13.83 -5.95 26.72
C SER A 26 14.09 -4.98 25.58
N GLU A 27 14.36 -3.71 25.90
CA GLU A 27 14.75 -2.69 24.92
C GLU A 27 15.99 -3.12 24.14
N ALA A 28 16.99 -3.70 24.81
CA ALA A 28 18.23 -4.13 24.17
C ALA A 28 17.98 -5.18 23.07
N GLN A 29 17.07 -6.13 23.30
CA GLN A 29 16.71 -7.13 22.29
C GLN A 29 16.03 -6.49 21.08
N LEU A 30 15.09 -5.58 21.29
CA LEU A 30 14.44 -4.85 20.20
C LEU A 30 15.45 -4.01 19.42
N ARG A 31 16.29 -3.26 20.13
CA ARG A 31 17.33 -2.40 19.55
C ARG A 31 18.27 -3.17 18.63
N THR A 32 18.73 -4.35 19.03
CA THR A 32 19.60 -5.19 18.19
C THR A 32 18.93 -5.54 16.85
N HIS A 33 17.64 -5.89 16.86
CA HIS A 33 16.91 -6.19 15.63
C HIS A 33 16.77 -4.95 14.73
N ILE A 34 16.42 -3.82 15.33
CA ILE A 34 16.21 -2.55 14.61
C ILE A 34 17.51 -2.04 14.00
N GLU A 35 18.61 -2.04 14.74
CA GLU A 35 19.92 -1.56 14.26
C GLU A 35 20.42 -2.38 13.07
N ILE A 36 20.19 -3.70 13.07
CA ILE A 36 20.57 -4.56 11.94
C ILE A 36 19.67 -4.29 10.73
N LEU A 37 18.35 -4.40 10.91
CA LEU A 37 17.40 -4.24 9.81
C LEU A 37 17.49 -2.85 9.18
N ALA A 38 17.70 -1.81 9.98
CA ALA A 38 17.83 -0.43 9.54
C ALA A 38 19.28 0.00 9.26
N SER A 39 20.22 -0.93 9.15
CA SER A 39 21.58 -0.58 8.74
C SER A 39 21.64 -0.28 7.24
N ASP A 40 22.67 0.47 6.82
CA ASP A 40 22.91 0.78 5.41
C ASP A 40 23.17 -0.49 4.57
N GLU A 41 23.65 -1.58 5.20
CA GLU A 41 23.85 -2.89 4.57
C GLU A 41 22.53 -3.47 4.02
N PHE A 42 21.40 -3.13 4.64
CA PHE A 42 20.05 -3.55 4.23
C PHE A 42 19.42 -2.55 3.24
N ALA A 43 20.12 -1.46 2.92
CA ALA A 43 19.83 -0.53 1.84
C ALA A 43 18.36 -0.05 1.78
N GLY A 44 17.71 0.10 2.93
CA GLY A 44 16.31 0.53 3.02
C GLY A 44 15.27 -0.48 2.54
N ARG A 45 15.65 -1.73 2.22
CA ARG A 45 14.76 -2.89 2.07
C ARG A 45 13.61 -2.70 1.07
N GLU A 46 13.88 -2.02 -0.05
CA GLU A 46 12.89 -1.95 -1.13
C GLU A 46 12.66 -3.34 -1.74
N PRO A 47 11.41 -3.72 -2.06
CA PRO A 47 11.13 -4.98 -2.72
C PRO A 47 11.88 -5.16 -4.04
N GLY A 48 12.37 -6.39 -4.30
CA GLY A 48 13.15 -6.74 -5.49
C GLY A 48 14.61 -6.32 -5.45
N THR A 49 15.13 -5.85 -4.30
CA THR A 49 16.53 -5.45 -4.14
C THR A 49 17.34 -6.46 -3.33
N GLU A 50 18.66 -6.29 -3.25
CA GLU A 50 19.51 -7.06 -2.33
C GLU A 50 19.10 -6.84 -0.86
N GLY A 51 18.58 -5.66 -0.53
CA GLY A 51 18.04 -5.35 0.79
C GLY A 51 16.86 -6.23 1.16
N GLU A 52 16.00 -6.59 0.20
CA GLU A 52 14.95 -7.59 0.43
C GLU A 52 15.57 -8.94 0.78
N ALA A 53 16.50 -9.44 -0.04
CA ALA A 53 17.09 -10.76 0.13
C ALA A 53 17.72 -10.93 1.53
N LYS A 54 18.46 -9.92 2.00
CA LYS A 54 19.01 -9.87 3.37
C LYS A 54 17.92 -9.84 4.43
N THR A 55 16.86 -9.06 4.21
CA THR A 55 15.74 -8.92 5.17
C THR A 55 15.00 -10.22 5.39
N ILE A 56 14.53 -10.86 4.31
CA ILE A 56 13.70 -12.04 4.43
C ILE A 56 14.48 -13.24 4.99
N ASP A 57 15.77 -13.35 4.65
CA ASP A 57 16.69 -14.32 5.26
C ASP A 57 16.93 -14.03 6.74
N TYR A 58 17.12 -12.75 7.12
CA TYR A 58 17.24 -12.35 8.51
C TYR A 58 16.01 -12.74 9.33
N ILE A 59 14.81 -12.48 8.82
CA ILE A 59 13.54 -12.83 9.48
C ILE A 59 13.44 -14.34 9.63
N ALA A 60 13.61 -15.10 8.54
CA ALA A 60 13.52 -16.55 8.57
C ALA A 60 14.52 -17.19 9.56
N ARG A 61 15.77 -16.72 9.59
CA ARG A 61 16.79 -17.18 10.54
C ARG A 61 16.41 -16.86 11.98
N ASN A 62 15.93 -15.66 12.27
CA ASN A 62 15.54 -15.28 13.63
C ASN A 62 14.27 -15.97 14.11
N TRP A 63 13.31 -16.21 13.22
CA TRP A 63 12.09 -16.96 13.52
C TRP A 63 12.38 -18.45 13.72
N THR A 64 13.31 -19.02 12.94
CA THR A 64 13.83 -20.37 13.20
C THR A 64 14.46 -20.45 14.60
N LYS A 65 15.33 -19.51 14.96
CA LYS A 65 15.93 -19.43 16.31
C LYS A 65 14.88 -19.21 17.41
N ALA A 66 13.80 -18.51 17.11
CA ALA A 66 12.65 -18.34 18.01
C ALA A 66 11.79 -19.62 18.15
N GLY A 67 12.05 -20.65 17.35
CA GLY A 67 11.37 -21.94 17.40
C GLY A 67 10.03 -21.97 16.65
N LEU A 68 9.81 -21.03 15.72
CA LEU A 68 8.70 -21.07 14.77
C LEU A 68 8.98 -22.13 13.70
N LYS A 69 7.91 -22.61 13.08
CA LYS A 69 7.99 -23.45 11.88
C LYS A 69 7.64 -22.64 10.64
N PRO A 70 8.28 -22.91 9.48
CA PRO A 70 7.84 -22.34 8.21
C PRO A 70 6.38 -22.70 7.95
N ALA A 71 5.65 -21.80 7.31
CA ALA A 71 4.21 -21.91 7.19
C ALA A 71 3.66 -21.39 5.86
N ALA A 72 4.47 -21.17 4.83
CA ALA A 72 3.99 -20.96 3.46
C ALA A 72 3.38 -22.26 2.88
N LEU A 73 2.65 -22.17 1.77
CA LEU A 73 1.91 -23.30 1.18
C LEU A 73 2.82 -24.45 0.73
N ASP A 74 4.02 -24.15 0.27
CA ASP A 74 5.04 -25.12 -0.12
C ASP A 74 5.83 -25.69 1.08
N GLY A 75 5.48 -25.28 2.30
CA GLY A 75 6.19 -25.64 3.53
C GLY A 75 7.46 -24.84 3.80
N SER A 76 7.76 -23.81 2.98
CA SER A 76 8.87 -22.88 3.19
C SER A 76 8.46 -21.68 4.07
N TRP A 77 9.40 -20.75 4.26
CA TRP A 77 9.13 -19.48 4.93
C TRP A 77 8.52 -18.44 3.98
N PHE A 78 8.66 -18.61 2.68
CA PHE A 78 8.49 -17.55 1.70
C PHE A 78 7.25 -17.82 0.86
N ASP A 79 6.27 -16.93 0.98
CA ASP A 79 5.06 -16.93 0.17
C ASP A 79 5.24 -15.89 -0.96
N PRO A 80 5.39 -16.33 -2.22
CA PRO A 80 5.74 -15.45 -3.33
C PRO A 80 4.61 -14.48 -3.66
N VAL A 81 4.98 -13.23 -3.89
CA VAL A 81 4.10 -12.15 -4.31
C VAL A 81 4.59 -11.66 -5.68
N PRO A 82 3.97 -12.12 -6.78
CA PRO A 82 4.32 -11.67 -8.13
C PRO A 82 4.00 -10.19 -8.31
N MET A 83 5.00 -9.43 -8.74
CA MET A 83 4.93 -7.99 -8.86
C MET A 83 5.40 -7.52 -10.23
N VAL A 84 4.88 -6.37 -10.63
CA VAL A 84 5.33 -5.62 -11.79
C VAL A 84 5.68 -4.20 -11.39
N ARG A 85 6.87 -3.75 -11.77
CA ARG A 85 7.33 -2.37 -11.65
C ARG A 85 7.24 -1.71 -13.02
N ARG A 86 6.54 -0.58 -13.11
CA ARG A 86 6.34 0.18 -14.36
C ARG A 86 6.78 1.62 -14.23
N ALA A 87 7.51 2.13 -15.22
CA ALA A 87 7.85 3.55 -15.34
C ALA A 87 7.65 4.02 -16.78
N ALA A 88 7.24 5.28 -16.96
CA ALA A 88 7.12 5.87 -18.28
C ALA A 88 8.48 5.85 -19.02
N GLY A 89 8.47 5.39 -20.27
CA GLY A 89 9.59 5.55 -21.20
C GLY A 89 9.36 6.74 -22.12
N SER A 90 9.49 6.53 -23.43
CA SER A 90 9.17 7.52 -24.46
C SER A 90 7.69 7.48 -24.87
N THR A 91 7.15 8.63 -25.24
CA THR A 91 5.83 8.75 -25.87
C THR A 91 5.99 9.56 -27.14
N LYS A 92 5.53 9.02 -28.26
CA LYS A 92 5.27 9.79 -29.48
C LYS A 92 3.77 9.76 -29.73
N LEU A 93 3.22 10.93 -30.01
CA LEU A 93 1.79 11.12 -30.18
C LEU A 93 1.54 12.09 -31.33
N SER A 94 0.51 11.81 -32.11
CA SER A 94 -0.05 12.80 -33.03
C SER A 94 -1.56 12.69 -33.07
N PHE A 95 -2.25 13.82 -33.20
CA PHE A 95 -3.69 13.82 -33.42
C PHE A 95 -4.02 14.30 -34.83
N THR A 96 -5.09 13.76 -35.39
CA THR A 96 -5.60 14.16 -36.71
C THR A 96 -7.07 14.54 -36.62
N GLN A 97 -7.41 15.69 -37.21
CA GLN A 97 -8.79 16.13 -37.38
C GLN A 97 -9.06 16.36 -38.86
N LYS A 98 -9.94 15.57 -39.49
CA LYS A 98 -10.30 15.72 -40.91
C LYS A 98 -9.08 15.82 -41.84
N GLY A 99 -8.04 15.02 -41.60
CA GLY A 99 -6.79 15.02 -42.35
C GLY A 99 -5.74 16.07 -41.94
N ARG A 100 -6.09 17.03 -41.08
CA ARG A 100 -5.14 18.01 -40.52
C ARG A 100 -4.47 17.44 -39.26
N LYS A 101 -3.13 17.35 -39.28
CA LYS A 101 -2.35 17.01 -38.08
C LYS A 101 -2.36 18.15 -37.07
N LEU A 102 -2.64 17.83 -35.81
CA LEU A 102 -2.50 18.71 -34.66
C LEU A 102 -1.21 18.33 -33.93
N LYS A 103 -0.38 19.32 -33.60
CA LYS A 103 0.86 19.12 -32.85
C LYS A 103 0.70 19.71 -31.46
N PHE A 104 1.15 18.95 -30.46
CA PHE A 104 1.20 19.35 -29.06
C PHE A 104 2.58 19.01 -28.50
N ALA A 105 2.94 19.58 -27.36
CA ALA A 105 4.19 19.23 -26.71
C ALA A 105 4.06 17.86 -26.04
N ASP A 106 4.95 16.93 -26.40
CA ASP A 106 4.98 15.58 -25.80
C ASP A 106 5.24 15.62 -24.29
N SER A 107 5.82 16.71 -23.77
CA SER A 107 6.12 16.89 -22.35
C SER A 107 4.90 17.12 -21.45
N GLU A 108 3.72 17.35 -22.04
CA GLU A 108 2.47 17.62 -21.32
C GLU A 108 1.55 16.40 -21.20
N ILE A 109 1.99 15.25 -21.70
CA ILE A 109 1.29 13.98 -21.55
C ILE A 109 2.30 12.89 -21.19
N ILE A 110 1.97 12.06 -20.20
CA ILE A 110 2.79 10.91 -19.81
C ILE A 110 1.90 9.67 -19.87
N LEU A 111 2.29 8.72 -20.72
CA LEU A 111 1.59 7.47 -20.94
C LEU A 111 2.47 6.29 -20.49
N ILE A 112 1.83 5.29 -19.91
CA ILE A 112 2.41 4.04 -19.42
C ILE A 112 1.60 2.90 -20.00
N GLY A 113 2.26 2.03 -20.74
CA GLY A 113 1.68 0.83 -21.33
C GLY A 113 1.66 -0.34 -20.36
N LYS A 114 0.72 -1.26 -20.60
CA LYS A 114 0.70 -2.59 -19.98
C LYS A 114 1.86 -3.48 -20.45
N ASP A 115 2.53 -3.14 -21.54
CA ASP A 115 3.68 -3.86 -22.05
C ASP A 115 4.85 -2.90 -22.35
N PRO A 116 6.08 -3.42 -22.53
CA PRO A 116 7.25 -2.57 -22.80
C PRO A 116 7.12 -1.68 -24.05
N SER A 117 6.29 -2.11 -24.99
CA SER A 117 5.98 -1.41 -26.23
C SER A 117 4.47 -1.44 -26.45
N TYR A 118 3.93 -0.29 -26.84
CA TYR A 118 2.55 -0.16 -27.28
C TYR A 118 2.51 0.73 -28.54
N SER A 119 1.76 0.31 -29.54
CA SER A 119 1.49 1.13 -30.72
C SER A 119 0.06 0.97 -31.18
N ARG A 120 -0.58 2.08 -31.51
CA ARG A 120 -1.93 2.10 -32.05
C ARG A 120 -2.14 3.32 -32.91
N THR A 121 -2.85 3.14 -34.02
CA THR A 121 -3.20 4.23 -34.93
C THR A 121 -4.71 4.46 -34.95
N SER A 122 -5.09 5.67 -35.30
CA SER A 122 -6.47 6.08 -35.54
C SER A 122 -7.42 5.86 -34.35
N LEU A 123 -6.95 5.97 -33.11
CA LEU A 123 -7.79 5.84 -31.92
C LEU A 123 -8.72 7.04 -31.77
N SER A 124 -10.03 6.81 -31.72
CA SER A 124 -10.98 7.88 -31.41
C SER A 124 -10.75 8.44 -30.00
N VAL A 125 -10.87 9.76 -29.87
CA VAL A 125 -10.57 10.50 -28.63
C VAL A 125 -11.84 11.12 -28.07
N GLN A 126 -12.14 10.84 -26.80
CA GLN A 126 -13.31 11.39 -26.12
C GLN A 126 -12.96 12.04 -24.78
N PHE A 127 -13.73 13.06 -24.40
CA PHE A 127 -13.77 13.58 -23.05
C PHE A 127 -14.96 12.98 -22.30
N VAL A 128 -14.70 12.31 -21.18
CA VAL A 128 -15.73 11.61 -20.41
C VAL A 128 -16.10 12.34 -19.11
N GLY A 129 -15.64 13.58 -18.90
CA GLY A 129 -15.90 14.31 -17.67
C GLY A 129 -15.40 13.52 -16.46
N HIS A 130 -16.30 13.18 -15.53
CA HIS A 130 -16.01 12.33 -14.38
C HIS A 130 -16.14 10.82 -14.66
N GLY A 131 -16.32 10.39 -15.91
CA GLY A 131 -16.39 8.97 -16.31
C GLY A 131 -17.75 8.30 -16.06
N VAL A 132 -18.41 8.62 -14.95
CA VAL A 132 -19.74 8.12 -14.59
C VAL A 132 -20.69 9.24 -14.18
N ASN A 133 -22.00 8.99 -14.26
CA ASN A 133 -23.05 9.89 -13.80
C ASN A 133 -23.43 9.66 -12.32
N LYS A 134 -24.44 10.38 -11.81
CA LYS A 134 -24.93 10.28 -10.42
C LYS A 134 -25.37 8.88 -9.96
N ASN A 135 -25.64 7.98 -10.90
CA ASN A 135 -26.04 6.60 -10.62
C ASN A 135 -24.86 5.61 -10.76
N GLY A 136 -23.64 6.10 -11.00
CA GLY A 136 -22.47 5.26 -11.23
C GLY A 136 -22.45 4.59 -12.62
N LYS A 137 -23.32 5.03 -13.54
CA LYS A 137 -23.34 4.52 -14.93
C LYS A 137 -22.40 5.34 -15.79
N LEU A 138 -21.69 4.69 -16.70
CA LEU A 138 -20.82 5.34 -17.69
C LEU A 138 -21.58 6.38 -18.52
N VAL A 139 -20.90 7.49 -18.81
CA VAL A 139 -21.47 8.64 -19.53
C VAL A 139 -21.48 8.46 -21.05
N GLY A 140 -20.98 7.34 -21.57
CA GLY A 140 -20.95 7.04 -23.01
C GLY A 140 -20.31 5.68 -23.31
N ASP A 141 -20.32 5.30 -24.58
CA ASP A 141 -19.56 4.15 -25.08
C ASP A 141 -18.07 4.53 -25.21
N VAL A 142 -17.21 3.79 -24.52
CA VAL A 142 -15.76 4.03 -24.46
C VAL A 142 -14.96 2.94 -25.15
N THR A 143 -15.62 1.94 -25.74
CA THR A 143 -14.99 0.73 -26.28
C THR A 143 -13.96 1.05 -27.36
N GLY A 144 -12.70 0.66 -27.15
CA GLY A 144 -11.61 0.87 -28.09
C GLY A 144 -11.16 2.33 -28.25
N LYS A 145 -11.51 3.22 -27.30
CA LYS A 145 -11.23 4.67 -27.38
C LYS A 145 -10.17 5.11 -26.38
N LEU A 146 -9.50 6.23 -26.70
CA LEU A 146 -8.75 7.01 -25.73
C LEU A 146 -9.70 7.99 -25.06
N VAL A 147 -9.83 7.87 -23.74
CA VAL A 147 -10.70 8.74 -22.93
C VAL A 147 -9.89 9.63 -22.01
N PHE A 148 -10.19 10.92 -22.03
CA PHE A 148 -9.73 11.89 -21.05
C PHE A 148 -10.75 12.03 -19.92
N MET A 149 -10.33 11.75 -18.68
CA MET A 149 -11.18 11.81 -17.48
C MET A 149 -10.63 12.83 -16.48
N LEU A 150 -11.51 13.64 -15.89
CA LEU A 150 -11.17 14.54 -14.80
C LEU A 150 -10.76 13.74 -13.55
N GLN A 151 -9.65 14.13 -12.93
CA GLN A 151 -9.20 13.50 -11.68
C GLN A 151 -10.04 13.95 -10.47
N THR A 152 -10.57 15.18 -10.51
CA THR A 152 -11.35 15.77 -9.41
C THR A 152 -12.59 14.95 -9.06
N GLU A 153 -13.05 15.08 -7.82
CA GLU A 153 -14.35 14.56 -7.38
C GLU A 153 -15.47 15.52 -7.79
N ALA A 154 -16.68 14.99 -8.00
CA ALA A 154 -17.90 15.78 -8.13
C ALA A 154 -18.91 15.37 -7.05
N ALA A 155 -19.66 16.35 -6.54
CA ALA A 155 -20.60 16.14 -5.44
C ALA A 155 -21.72 15.13 -5.75
N PHE A 156 -22.05 14.95 -7.03
CA PHE A 156 -23.06 13.99 -7.47
C PHE A 156 -22.57 12.54 -7.49
N LEU A 157 -21.26 12.29 -7.37
CA LEU A 157 -20.71 10.95 -7.49
C LEU A 157 -21.19 10.06 -6.33
N PRO A 158 -21.65 8.82 -6.63
CA PRO A 158 -21.86 7.79 -5.63
C PRO A 158 -20.62 7.59 -4.76
N GLU A 159 -20.82 7.17 -3.51
CA GLU A 159 -19.75 6.99 -2.53
C GLU A 159 -18.65 6.02 -3.03
N ASP A 160 -19.06 4.92 -3.66
CA ASP A 160 -18.17 3.91 -4.26
C ASP A 160 -17.45 4.39 -5.53
N MET A 161 -17.88 5.51 -6.12
CA MET A 161 -17.34 6.09 -7.35
C MET A 161 -16.62 7.42 -7.14
N ARG A 162 -16.43 7.88 -5.89
CA ARG A 162 -15.68 9.12 -5.60
C ARG A 162 -14.22 9.02 -6.02
N SER A 163 -13.60 7.87 -5.73
CA SER A 163 -12.22 7.60 -6.11
C SER A 163 -12.05 7.60 -7.64
N SER A 164 -11.06 8.35 -8.14
CA SER A 164 -10.68 8.30 -9.55
C SER A 164 -10.17 6.92 -9.98
N ALA A 165 -9.66 6.10 -9.04
CA ALA A 165 -9.26 4.72 -9.32
C ALA A 165 -10.47 3.84 -9.69
N ALA A 166 -11.54 3.89 -8.90
CA ALA A 166 -12.78 3.12 -9.16
C ALA A 166 -13.42 3.51 -10.50
N ARG A 167 -13.41 4.80 -10.82
CA ARG A 167 -13.94 5.29 -12.10
C ARG A 167 -13.09 4.88 -13.30
N ARG A 168 -11.75 4.89 -13.14
CA ARG A 168 -10.82 4.38 -14.15
C ARG A 168 -11.05 2.89 -14.38
N GLU A 169 -11.17 2.08 -13.33
CA GLU A 169 -11.48 0.65 -13.41
C GLU A 169 -12.82 0.41 -14.15
N ALA A 170 -13.85 1.19 -13.87
CA ALA A 170 -15.13 1.10 -14.59
C ALA A 170 -14.99 1.39 -16.09
N LEU A 171 -14.15 2.35 -16.49
CA LEU A 171 -13.86 2.65 -17.90
C LEU A 171 -13.05 1.53 -18.57
N VAL A 172 -12.05 0.98 -17.88
CA VAL A 172 -11.24 -0.16 -18.35
C VAL A 172 -12.13 -1.39 -18.56
N ALA A 173 -12.96 -1.72 -17.57
CA ALA A 173 -13.88 -2.86 -17.63
C ALA A 173 -14.92 -2.72 -18.76
N ALA A 174 -15.22 -1.49 -19.19
CA ALA A 174 -16.07 -1.21 -20.33
C ALA A 174 -15.35 -1.18 -21.68
N GLY A 175 -14.06 -1.53 -21.71
CA GLY A 175 -13.27 -1.68 -22.93
C GLY A 175 -12.60 -0.40 -23.41
N ALA A 176 -12.41 0.62 -22.57
CA ALA A 176 -11.56 1.75 -22.93
C ALA A 176 -10.13 1.28 -23.26
N GLU A 177 -9.62 1.64 -24.45
CA GLU A 177 -8.27 1.28 -24.87
C GLU A 177 -7.22 2.04 -24.06
N ALA A 178 -7.51 3.32 -23.80
CA ALA A 178 -6.64 4.18 -23.04
C ALA A 178 -7.43 5.09 -22.08
N VAL A 179 -7.03 5.16 -20.82
CA VAL A 179 -7.63 6.08 -19.82
C VAL A 179 -6.58 7.06 -19.33
N VAL A 180 -6.76 8.34 -19.67
CA VAL A 180 -5.81 9.42 -19.36
C VAL A 180 -6.45 10.40 -18.40
N LEU A 181 -5.85 10.56 -17.22
CA LEU A 181 -6.33 11.49 -16.20
C LEU A 181 -5.88 12.92 -16.53
N ILE A 182 -6.80 13.87 -16.48
CA ILE A 182 -6.49 15.29 -16.62
C ILE A 182 -6.07 15.81 -15.26
N SER A 183 -4.89 16.42 -15.17
CA SER A 183 -4.43 17.06 -13.95
C SER A 183 -5.29 18.28 -13.62
N ASP A 184 -5.46 18.55 -12.32
CA ASP A 184 -6.13 19.76 -11.87
C ASP A 184 -5.31 21.02 -12.21
N ASN A 185 -5.95 22.18 -12.33
CA ASN A 185 -5.31 23.48 -12.59
C ASN A 185 -4.54 24.05 -11.38
N GLU A 186 -4.46 23.31 -10.28
CA GLU A 186 -3.73 23.72 -9.07
C GLU A 186 -2.23 23.83 -9.36
N PRO A 187 -1.56 24.93 -8.96
CA PRO A 187 -0.12 25.10 -9.18
C PRO A 187 0.69 23.89 -8.70
N GLY A 188 1.48 23.31 -9.60
CA GLY A 188 2.35 22.16 -9.30
C GLY A 188 1.67 20.79 -9.34
N SER A 189 0.35 20.72 -9.59
CA SER A 189 -0.41 19.47 -9.77
C SER A 189 0.22 18.58 -10.86
N TRP A 190 0.39 19.14 -12.07
CA TRP A 190 1.03 18.43 -13.19
C TRP A 190 2.44 17.94 -12.85
N ASN A 191 3.28 18.79 -12.25
CA ASN A 191 4.65 18.42 -11.89
C ASN A 191 4.70 17.27 -10.87
N SER A 192 3.76 17.22 -9.93
CA SER A 192 3.63 16.12 -8.98
C SER A 192 3.24 14.82 -9.67
N ILE A 193 2.22 14.86 -10.53
CA ILE A 193 1.74 13.69 -11.29
C ILE A 193 2.83 13.18 -12.23
N ARG A 194 3.48 14.09 -12.97
CA ARG A 194 4.59 13.78 -13.89
C ARG A 194 5.73 13.08 -13.17
N ARG A 195 6.22 13.61 -12.04
CA ARG A 195 7.24 12.93 -11.22
C ARG A 195 6.79 11.52 -10.84
N ARG A 196 5.54 11.38 -10.38
CA ARG A 196 4.96 10.10 -9.95
C ARG A 196 4.78 9.07 -11.07
N LEU A 197 4.71 9.47 -12.35
CA LEU A 197 4.56 8.57 -13.49
C LEU A 197 5.91 8.23 -14.15
N ILE A 198 6.88 9.13 -14.05
CA ILE A 198 8.26 8.87 -14.49
C ILE A 198 8.99 8.00 -13.46
N SER A 199 8.69 8.16 -12.17
CA SER A 199 9.19 7.26 -11.14
C SER A 199 8.57 5.86 -11.27
N PRO A 200 9.36 4.78 -11.14
CA PRO A 200 8.84 3.43 -11.16
C PRO A 200 7.77 3.21 -10.10
N ARG A 201 6.68 2.53 -10.46
CA ARG A 201 5.62 2.11 -9.54
C ARG A 201 5.50 0.61 -9.49
N LEU A 202 5.48 0.11 -8.27
CA LEU A 202 5.26 -1.29 -7.96
C LEU A 202 3.77 -1.59 -7.86
N GLN A 203 3.33 -2.68 -8.46
CA GLN A 203 1.96 -3.19 -8.44
C GLN A 203 1.97 -4.71 -8.34
N LEU A 204 0.88 -5.31 -7.86
CA LEU A 204 0.68 -6.75 -8.01
C LEU A 204 0.50 -7.08 -9.49
N GLU A 205 1.09 -8.20 -9.92
CA GLU A 205 0.91 -8.68 -11.29
C GLU A 205 -0.54 -9.13 -11.55
N SER A 206 -1.25 -9.62 -10.53
CA SER A 206 -2.67 -9.98 -10.62
C SER A 206 -3.57 -8.77 -10.82
N ASN A 207 -3.20 -7.60 -10.28
CA ASN A 207 -3.94 -6.34 -10.42
C ASN A 207 -3.61 -5.61 -11.73
N ASP A 208 -3.57 -6.34 -12.84
CA ASP A 208 -3.38 -5.76 -14.17
C ASP A 208 -4.70 -5.33 -14.82
N ASP A 209 -5.65 -4.83 -14.01
CA ASP A 209 -6.89 -4.15 -14.42
C ASP A 209 -6.60 -2.73 -14.95
N THR A 210 -5.46 -2.56 -15.59
CA THR A 210 -5.09 -1.34 -16.30
C THR A 210 -5.57 -1.44 -17.74
N ALA A 211 -5.98 -0.30 -18.32
CA ALA A 211 -6.14 -0.21 -19.76
C ALA A 211 -4.81 -0.57 -20.46
N ALA A 212 -4.87 -0.95 -21.74
CA ALA A 212 -3.67 -1.19 -22.54
C ALA A 212 -2.68 -0.01 -22.46
N LEU A 213 -3.24 1.20 -22.33
CA LEU A 213 -2.51 2.41 -22.03
C LEU A 213 -3.21 3.22 -20.92
N GLN A 214 -2.43 3.74 -19.98
CA GLN A 214 -2.94 4.70 -18.99
C GLN A 214 -1.97 5.86 -18.84
N GLY A 215 -2.43 6.95 -18.25
CA GLY A 215 -1.53 8.07 -18.04
C GLY A 215 -2.18 9.28 -17.44
N ALA A 216 -1.48 10.39 -17.53
CA ALA A 216 -2.02 11.69 -17.21
C ALA A 216 -1.55 12.74 -18.19
N VAL A 217 -2.30 13.84 -18.22
CA VAL A 217 -2.08 14.96 -19.12
C VAL A 217 -2.25 16.27 -18.36
N SER A 218 -1.51 17.31 -18.75
CA SER A 218 -1.71 18.66 -18.21
C SER A 218 -3.08 19.20 -18.61
N ALA A 219 -3.64 20.10 -17.81
CA ALA A 219 -4.88 20.76 -18.20
C ALA A 219 -4.68 21.67 -19.41
N GLU A 220 -3.53 22.34 -19.50
CA GLU A 220 -3.12 23.20 -20.61
C GLU A 220 -3.16 22.46 -21.95
N PHE A 221 -2.69 21.21 -21.97
CA PHE A 221 -2.76 20.36 -23.16
C PHE A 221 -4.20 20.10 -23.59
N VAL A 222 -5.09 19.76 -22.66
CA VAL A 222 -6.50 19.48 -22.98
C VAL A 222 -7.26 20.76 -23.36
N VAL A 223 -6.90 21.91 -22.79
CA VAL A 223 -7.37 23.24 -23.23
C VAL A 223 -6.97 23.49 -24.68
N GLY A 224 -5.70 23.25 -25.02
CA GLY A 224 -5.19 23.38 -26.39
C GLY A 224 -5.90 22.43 -27.36
N LEU A 225 -6.09 21.17 -26.96
CA LEU A 225 -6.81 20.17 -27.74
C LEU A 225 -8.27 20.55 -27.98
N SER A 226 -8.95 21.05 -26.93
CA SER A 226 -10.33 21.52 -27.02
C SER A 226 -10.44 22.71 -27.97
N THR A 227 -9.56 23.71 -27.82
CA THR A 227 -9.53 24.90 -28.68
C THR A 227 -9.27 24.53 -30.14
N ALA A 228 -8.29 23.66 -30.39
CA ALA A 228 -7.93 23.19 -31.74
C ALA A 228 -9.06 22.43 -32.43
N THR A 229 -9.95 21.81 -31.66
CA THR A 229 -11.13 21.08 -32.13
C THR A 229 -12.41 21.92 -32.16
N GLY A 230 -12.32 23.22 -31.88
CA GLY A 230 -13.46 24.15 -31.89
C GLY A 230 -14.37 24.01 -30.67
N ARG A 231 -13.82 23.56 -29.53
CA ARG A 231 -14.52 23.38 -28.26
C ARG A 231 -14.04 24.38 -27.21
N ASP A 232 -14.97 24.80 -26.37
CA ASP A 232 -14.74 25.66 -25.22
C ASP A 232 -14.53 24.79 -23.98
N TRP A 233 -13.29 24.74 -23.49
CA TRP A 233 -12.90 23.89 -22.37
C TRP A 233 -13.66 24.24 -21.08
N ASP A 234 -13.84 25.52 -20.79
CA ASP A 234 -14.53 25.97 -19.58
C ASP A 234 -16.02 25.60 -19.61
N LYS A 235 -16.64 25.59 -20.80
CA LYS A 235 -18.00 25.05 -20.96
C LYS A 235 -18.03 23.53 -20.77
N LEU A 236 -17.04 22.79 -21.30
CA LEU A 236 -16.96 21.34 -21.13
C LEU A 236 -16.83 20.95 -19.66
N VAL A 237 -15.89 21.55 -18.93
CA VAL A 237 -15.67 21.25 -17.49
C VAL A 237 -16.90 21.62 -16.66
N ARG A 238 -17.56 22.75 -16.96
CA ARG A 238 -18.83 23.11 -16.31
C ARG A 238 -19.92 22.09 -16.60
N SER A 239 -20.11 21.69 -17.85
CA SER A 239 -21.10 20.68 -18.21
C SER A 239 -20.81 19.31 -17.58
N ALA A 240 -19.54 18.99 -17.31
CA ALA A 240 -19.17 17.75 -16.62
C ALA A 240 -19.64 17.72 -15.15
N GLN A 241 -20.04 18.85 -14.57
CA GLN A 241 -20.66 18.90 -13.24
C GLN A 241 -22.15 18.55 -13.26
N ASP A 242 -22.77 18.51 -14.45
CA ASP A 242 -24.17 18.15 -14.59
C ASP A 242 -24.37 16.64 -14.45
N ALA A 243 -25.38 16.25 -13.68
CA ALA A 243 -25.64 14.85 -13.38
C ALA A 243 -26.01 13.98 -14.61
N ASP A 244 -26.42 14.62 -15.71
CA ASP A 244 -26.82 13.97 -16.96
C ASP A 244 -25.79 14.22 -18.09
N PHE A 245 -24.55 14.61 -17.74
CA PHE A 245 -23.45 14.77 -18.68
C PHE A 245 -23.25 13.51 -19.55
N ALA A 246 -23.03 13.72 -20.83
CA ALA A 246 -22.69 12.68 -21.80
C ALA A 246 -21.28 12.89 -22.34
N ALA A 247 -20.58 11.78 -22.62
CA ALA A 247 -19.24 11.83 -23.20
C ALA A 247 -19.22 12.68 -24.48
N VAL A 248 -18.19 13.51 -24.61
CA VAL A 248 -18.00 14.40 -25.75
C VAL A 248 -16.91 13.85 -26.65
N ASP A 249 -17.27 13.52 -27.89
CA ASP A 249 -16.30 13.16 -28.92
C ASP A 249 -15.55 14.42 -29.39
N PHE A 250 -14.21 14.38 -29.42
CA PHE A 250 -13.42 15.48 -29.93
C PHE A 250 -13.42 15.56 -31.47
N GLY A 251 -13.90 14.52 -32.15
CA GLY A 251 -13.90 14.41 -33.61
C GLY A 251 -12.48 14.28 -34.18
N ILE A 252 -11.58 13.69 -33.40
CA ILE A 252 -10.17 13.48 -33.75
C ILE A 252 -9.76 12.04 -33.50
N THR A 253 -8.67 11.64 -34.14
CA THR A 253 -8.00 10.38 -33.88
C THR A 253 -6.58 10.60 -33.36
N ALA A 254 -6.09 9.67 -32.55
CA ALA A 254 -4.73 9.65 -32.02
C ALA A 254 -3.91 8.48 -32.62
N ASP A 255 -2.68 8.78 -33.02
CA ASP A 255 -1.64 7.80 -33.32
C ASP A 255 -0.59 7.83 -32.20
N LEU A 256 -0.28 6.67 -31.64
CA LEU A 256 0.52 6.49 -30.43
C LEU A 256 1.64 5.49 -30.67
N GLU A 257 2.85 5.84 -30.25
CA GLU A 257 3.95 4.91 -29.97
C GLU A 257 4.45 5.19 -28.56
N VAL A 258 4.31 4.22 -27.66
CA VAL A 258 4.71 4.36 -26.25
C VAL A 258 5.67 3.24 -25.90
N THR A 259 6.75 3.60 -25.21
CA THR A 259 7.61 2.64 -24.54
C THR A 259 7.46 2.77 -23.03
N THR A 260 7.58 1.65 -22.34
CA THR A 260 7.42 1.58 -20.88
C THR A 260 8.51 0.70 -20.32
N HIS A 261 9.16 1.15 -19.26
CA HIS A 261 10.06 0.28 -18.51
C HIS A 261 9.20 -0.66 -17.68
N VAL A 262 9.29 -1.96 -17.96
CA VAL A 262 8.54 -3.00 -17.26
C VAL A 262 9.51 -4.02 -16.71
N GLU A 263 9.47 -4.21 -15.39
CA GLU A 263 10.24 -5.22 -14.69
C GLU A 263 9.26 -6.11 -13.92
N ARG A 264 9.35 -7.42 -14.13
CA ARG A 264 8.54 -8.42 -13.42
C ARG A 264 9.44 -9.22 -12.52
N PHE A 265 9.05 -9.39 -11.26
CA PHE A 265 9.81 -10.13 -10.27
C PHE A 265 8.89 -10.63 -9.16
N ASN A 266 9.37 -11.60 -8.38
CA ASN A 266 8.70 -12.00 -7.15
C ASN A 266 9.36 -11.29 -5.96
N SER A 267 8.53 -10.68 -5.13
CA SER A 267 8.89 -10.41 -3.73
C SER A 267 8.24 -11.48 -2.83
N TYR A 268 8.42 -11.41 -1.51
CA TYR A 268 7.96 -12.46 -0.61
C TYR A 268 7.35 -11.94 0.69
N ASN A 269 6.18 -12.48 1.03
CA ASN A 269 5.74 -12.50 2.41
C ASN A 269 6.55 -13.56 3.17
N VAL A 270 6.92 -13.31 4.42
CA VAL A 270 7.58 -14.30 5.29
C VAL A 270 6.59 -14.80 6.33
N ILE A 271 6.35 -16.12 6.37
CA ILE A 271 5.29 -16.72 7.18
C ILE A 271 5.85 -17.80 8.09
N GLY A 272 5.61 -17.62 9.38
CA GLY A 272 5.98 -18.57 10.43
C GLY A 272 4.81 -18.91 11.33
N LYS A 273 4.83 -20.10 11.94
CA LYS A 273 3.80 -20.52 12.90
C LYS A 273 4.34 -21.16 14.17
N ILE A 274 3.64 -20.92 15.27
CA ILE A 274 3.73 -21.70 16.51
C ILE A 274 2.49 -22.62 16.55
N PRO A 275 2.67 -23.94 16.44
CA PRO A 275 1.54 -24.87 16.49
C PRO A 275 0.83 -24.85 17.85
N GLY A 276 -0.50 -24.77 17.81
CA GLY A 276 -1.39 -24.98 18.94
C GLY A 276 -1.58 -26.46 19.27
N ARG A 277 -2.09 -26.74 20.47
CA ARG A 277 -2.42 -28.12 20.89
C ARG A 277 -3.83 -28.55 20.52
N LYS A 278 -4.76 -27.61 20.34
CA LYS A 278 -6.17 -27.89 20.07
C LYS A 278 -6.46 -27.65 18.59
N LYS A 279 -6.78 -28.71 17.86
CA LYS A 279 -7.24 -28.58 16.47
C LYS A 279 -8.59 -27.87 16.42
N GLY A 280 -8.82 -27.08 15.36
CA GLY A 280 -10.10 -26.39 15.15
C GLY A 280 -10.37 -25.22 16.10
N SER A 281 -9.39 -24.80 16.91
CA SER A 281 -9.53 -23.62 17.76
C SER A 281 -9.22 -22.32 17.02
N GLY A 282 -9.21 -22.28 15.69
CA GLY A 282 -8.78 -21.11 14.92
C GLY A 282 -7.33 -20.67 15.22
N ALA A 283 -6.96 -19.49 14.70
CA ALA A 283 -5.62 -18.93 14.83
C ALA A 283 -5.60 -17.48 15.31
N VAL A 284 -4.47 -17.09 15.90
CA VAL A 284 -4.09 -15.70 16.14
C VAL A 284 -3.09 -15.31 15.07
N LEU A 285 -3.30 -14.19 14.40
CA LEU A 285 -2.36 -13.65 13.43
C LEU A 285 -1.66 -12.42 14.00
N TYR A 286 -0.34 -12.43 14.04
CA TYR A 286 0.48 -11.24 14.18
C TYR A 286 1.02 -10.85 12.80
N ILE A 287 0.85 -9.58 12.43
CA ILE A 287 1.24 -9.07 11.12
C ILE A 287 2.05 -7.78 11.26
N GLY A 288 2.95 -7.54 10.33
CA GLY A 288 3.69 -6.29 10.16
C GLY A 288 4.45 -6.36 8.85
N HIS A 289 4.73 -5.23 8.20
CA HIS A 289 5.52 -5.26 6.97
C HIS A 289 7.01 -5.17 7.23
N TRP A 290 7.82 -5.77 6.35
CA TRP A 290 9.28 -5.78 6.46
C TRP A 290 9.97 -4.78 5.53
N ASP A 291 9.31 -4.41 4.43
CA ASP A 291 9.86 -3.54 3.41
C ASP A 291 9.97 -2.10 3.88
N HIS A 292 10.78 -1.32 3.18
CA HIS A 292 10.76 0.14 3.27
C HIS A 292 11.18 0.76 1.92
N LEU A 293 11.35 2.08 1.88
CA LEU A 293 11.46 2.87 0.64
C LEU A 293 12.78 2.72 -0.15
N GLY A 294 13.80 2.02 0.37
CA GLY A 294 15.10 1.91 -0.31
C GLY A 294 15.81 3.27 -0.45
N LEU A 295 16.13 3.66 -1.69
CA LEU A 295 16.73 4.96 -2.01
C LEU A 295 15.63 6.00 -2.27
N CYS A 296 15.39 6.86 -1.28
CA CYS A 296 14.24 7.77 -1.28
C CYS A 296 14.60 9.26 -1.42
N ARG A 297 15.89 9.60 -1.46
CA ARG A 297 16.38 10.98 -1.58
C ARG A 297 17.11 11.20 -2.92
N PRO A 298 17.20 12.46 -3.39
CA PRO A 298 17.86 12.79 -4.65
C PRO A 298 19.30 12.30 -4.72
N GLU A 299 19.80 12.06 -5.94
CA GLU A 299 21.18 11.64 -6.18
C GLU A 299 22.23 12.64 -5.68
N THR A 300 21.84 13.90 -5.48
CA THR A 300 22.70 14.97 -4.97
C THR A 300 22.96 14.88 -3.46
N GLU A 301 22.19 14.06 -2.73
CA GLU A 301 22.37 13.87 -1.28
C GLU A 301 23.40 12.77 -0.99
N GLU A 302 24.22 12.95 0.04
CA GLU A 302 25.24 11.97 0.47
C GLU A 302 24.59 10.72 1.08
N ASP A 303 23.67 10.92 2.03
CA ASP A 303 22.85 9.85 2.61
C ASP A 303 21.51 9.81 1.91
N ARG A 304 21.30 8.77 1.10
CA ARG A 304 20.12 8.58 0.27
C ARG A 304 19.15 7.52 0.77
N ILE A 305 19.57 6.76 1.77
CA ILE A 305 18.86 5.56 2.21
C ILE A 305 17.73 5.99 3.15
N CYS A 306 16.54 5.50 2.87
CA CYS A 306 15.48 5.45 3.87
C CYS A 306 15.64 4.15 4.63
N ASN A 307 16.27 4.19 5.79
CA ASN A 307 16.60 2.97 6.55
C ASN A 307 15.41 2.34 7.28
N GLY A 308 14.32 3.08 7.53
CA GLY A 308 13.08 2.50 8.07
C GLY A 308 13.21 1.86 9.45
N ALA A 309 13.89 2.54 10.39
CA ALA A 309 14.08 2.03 11.75
C ALA A 309 12.77 1.95 12.54
N VAL A 310 11.97 3.01 12.46
CA VAL A 310 10.62 3.06 13.04
C VAL A 310 9.65 2.31 12.15
N ASP A 311 9.67 2.62 10.86
CA ASP A 311 8.75 2.12 9.85
C ASP A 311 9.52 1.25 8.83
N ASN A 312 9.53 -0.08 8.94
CA ASN A 312 8.95 -0.87 10.02
C ASN A 312 9.89 -1.96 10.57
N ALA A 313 11.20 -1.67 10.64
CA ALA A 313 12.14 -2.55 11.35
C ALA A 313 11.73 -2.77 12.82
N SER A 314 11.13 -1.76 13.45
CA SER A 314 10.61 -1.85 14.82
C SER A 314 9.47 -2.86 14.98
N GLY A 315 8.54 -2.93 14.02
CA GLY A 315 7.47 -3.91 14.02
C GLY A 315 8.00 -5.33 13.89
N ILE A 316 8.91 -5.57 12.95
CA ILE A 316 9.56 -6.88 12.77
C ILE A 316 10.35 -7.31 14.01
N ALA A 317 11.03 -6.37 14.69
CA ALA A 317 11.70 -6.63 15.96
C ALA A 317 10.71 -7.10 17.05
N VAL A 318 9.58 -6.41 17.18
CA VAL A 318 8.53 -6.79 18.14
C VAL A 318 7.94 -8.15 17.79
N LEU A 319 7.60 -8.41 16.51
CA LEU A 319 7.11 -9.71 16.08
C LEU A 319 8.07 -10.84 16.47
N THR A 320 9.36 -10.63 16.23
CA THR A 320 10.41 -11.61 16.52
C THR A 320 10.55 -11.90 18.03
N GLU A 321 10.51 -10.87 18.88
CA GLU A 321 10.63 -11.05 20.33
C GLU A 321 9.34 -11.60 20.97
N VAL A 322 8.16 -11.19 20.45
CA VAL A 322 6.88 -11.76 20.85
C VAL A 322 6.81 -13.25 20.48
N ALA A 323 7.27 -13.62 19.29
CA ALA A 323 7.41 -15.01 18.86
C ALA A 323 8.25 -15.84 19.86
N LYS A 324 9.44 -15.34 20.26
CA LYS A 324 10.31 -15.99 21.26
C LYS A 324 9.60 -16.15 22.60
N ALA A 325 8.86 -15.13 23.05
CA ALA A 325 8.14 -15.16 24.32
C ALA A 325 6.98 -16.17 24.29
N LEU A 326 6.17 -16.16 23.22
CA LEU A 326 5.01 -17.03 23.06
C LEU A 326 5.39 -18.50 22.82
N ARG A 327 6.55 -18.77 22.21
CA ARG A 327 7.03 -20.15 22.02
C ARG A 327 7.27 -20.89 23.34
N LYS A 328 7.64 -20.15 24.40
CA LYS A 328 7.84 -20.67 25.77
C LYS A 328 6.53 -20.92 26.50
N LYS A 329 5.40 -20.50 25.93
CA LYS A 329 4.06 -20.66 26.52
C LYS A 329 3.34 -21.87 25.94
N ARG A 330 2.34 -22.32 26.70
CA ARG A 330 1.47 -23.44 26.33
C ARG A 330 0.28 -22.91 25.53
N ASN A 331 0.45 -22.72 24.22
CA ASN A 331 -0.62 -22.21 23.34
C ASN A 331 -1.64 -23.29 22.98
N ASP A 332 -2.93 -22.96 23.08
CA ASP A 332 -4.02 -23.84 22.63
C ASP A 332 -4.28 -23.68 21.13
N ARG A 333 -4.25 -22.44 20.62
CA ARG A 333 -4.47 -22.07 19.21
C ARG A 333 -3.15 -21.99 18.45
N ASP A 334 -3.23 -22.15 17.13
CA ASP A 334 -2.11 -21.79 16.25
C ASP A 334 -1.87 -20.28 16.33
N ILE A 335 -0.59 -19.89 16.29
CA ILE A 335 -0.19 -18.47 16.23
C ILE A 335 0.66 -18.29 14.99
N TYR A 336 0.17 -17.50 14.05
CA TYR A 336 0.86 -17.16 12.82
C TYR A 336 1.54 -15.80 12.96
N PHE A 337 2.72 -15.70 12.37
CA PHE A 337 3.47 -14.47 12.19
C PHE A 337 3.63 -14.27 10.69
N LEU A 338 3.17 -13.13 10.19
CA LEU A 338 3.19 -12.75 8.79
C LEU A 338 3.96 -11.44 8.66
N ALA A 339 5.14 -11.49 8.03
CA ALA A 339 5.88 -10.31 7.64
C ALA A 339 5.56 -10.01 6.18
N THR A 340 4.79 -8.96 5.89
CA THR A 340 4.36 -8.66 4.52
C THR A 340 5.40 -7.85 3.76
N THR A 341 5.46 -8.07 2.44
CA THR A 341 6.21 -7.21 1.51
C THR A 341 5.34 -6.08 0.94
N ALA A 342 5.98 -5.05 0.39
CA ALA A 342 5.41 -3.97 -0.40
C ALA A 342 4.20 -3.27 0.25
N GLU A 343 4.27 -3.03 1.56
CA GLU A 343 3.28 -2.21 2.26
C GLU A 343 3.36 -0.76 1.79
N GLU A 344 4.59 -0.25 1.63
CA GLU A 344 4.88 1.13 1.23
C GLU A 344 4.34 1.46 -0.18
N SER A 345 4.13 0.42 -0.98
CA SER A 345 3.56 0.51 -2.33
C SER A 345 2.04 0.29 -2.38
N GLY A 346 1.37 0.28 -1.22
CA GLY A 346 -0.08 0.17 -1.08
C GLY A 346 -0.55 -1.21 -0.62
N LEU A 347 0.04 -1.75 0.45
CA LEU A 347 -0.38 -2.99 1.11
C LEU A 347 -0.30 -4.25 0.23
N LEU A 348 0.57 -4.26 -0.79
CA LEU A 348 0.50 -5.24 -1.87
C LEU A 348 0.68 -6.68 -1.36
N GLY A 349 1.64 -6.93 -0.46
CA GLY A 349 1.83 -8.25 0.13
C GLY A 349 0.66 -8.72 1.00
N ALA A 350 -0.01 -7.80 1.70
CA ALA A 350 -1.21 -8.12 2.47
C ALA A 350 -2.40 -8.45 1.58
N TYR A 351 -2.59 -7.72 0.47
CA TYR A 351 -3.62 -8.03 -0.52
C TYR A 351 -3.39 -9.39 -1.19
N ALA A 352 -2.15 -9.69 -1.59
CA ALA A 352 -1.81 -10.99 -2.15
C ALA A 352 -2.10 -12.14 -1.17
N TYR A 353 -1.78 -11.95 0.12
CA TYR A 353 -2.12 -12.93 1.15
C TYR A 353 -3.64 -13.08 1.34
N ALA A 354 -4.40 -11.99 1.32
CA ALA A 354 -5.85 -12.04 1.49
C ALA A 354 -6.56 -12.74 0.32
N GLU A 355 -6.01 -12.63 -0.89
CA GLU A 355 -6.51 -13.32 -2.08
C GLU A 355 -6.28 -14.83 -2.01
N LYS A 356 -5.09 -15.25 -1.57
CA LYS A 356 -4.69 -16.67 -1.47
C LYS A 356 -4.09 -16.97 -0.10
N PRO A 357 -4.91 -17.02 0.97
CA PRO A 357 -4.41 -17.10 2.32
C PRO A 357 -3.88 -18.51 2.62
N VAL A 358 -2.70 -18.58 3.26
CA VAL A 358 -2.11 -19.88 3.65
C VAL A 358 -2.92 -20.59 4.74
N PHE A 359 -3.70 -19.84 5.50
CA PHE A 359 -4.66 -20.33 6.48
C PHE A 359 -5.98 -19.60 6.28
N PRO A 360 -7.14 -20.29 6.25
CA PRO A 360 -8.42 -19.67 5.95
C PRO A 360 -8.64 -18.44 6.80
N LEU A 361 -8.96 -17.32 6.15
CA LEU A 361 -9.14 -16.06 6.86
C LEU A 361 -10.21 -16.24 7.96
N GLU A 362 -11.29 -17.02 7.71
CA GLU A 362 -12.44 -17.19 8.60
C GLU A 362 -12.09 -17.86 9.93
N ASP A 363 -10.97 -18.56 9.96
CA ASP A 363 -10.47 -19.20 11.15
C ASP A 363 -9.53 -18.28 11.96
N ILE A 364 -9.24 -17.06 11.48
CA ILE A 364 -8.47 -16.04 12.21
C ILE A 364 -9.38 -15.40 13.26
N VAL A 365 -9.09 -15.70 14.53
CA VAL A 365 -9.85 -15.17 15.68
C VAL A 365 -9.53 -13.70 15.92
N ILE A 366 -8.27 -13.32 15.72
CA ILE A 366 -7.80 -11.93 15.83
C ILE A 366 -6.53 -11.76 14.97
N ALA A 367 -6.46 -10.61 14.28
CA ALA A 367 -5.26 -10.14 13.61
C ALA A 367 -4.72 -8.90 14.34
N LEU A 368 -3.44 -8.94 14.70
CA LEU A 368 -2.74 -7.89 15.44
C LEU A 368 -1.66 -7.33 14.53
N ASN A 369 -1.92 -6.16 13.94
CA ASN A 369 -0.92 -5.45 13.14
C ASN A 369 0.04 -4.69 14.04
N VAL A 370 1.33 -4.85 13.76
CA VAL A 370 2.45 -4.20 14.42
C VAL A 370 3.22 -3.43 13.36
N ASP A 371 2.76 -2.20 13.17
CA ASP A 371 3.34 -1.20 12.30
C ASP A 371 3.74 -0.03 13.17
N THR A 372 4.97 0.43 12.99
CA THR A 372 5.51 1.64 13.59
C THR A 372 5.39 1.63 15.12
N ILE A 373 6.43 1.11 15.78
CA ILE A 373 6.54 1.16 17.23
C ILE A 373 7.42 2.35 17.61
N ALA A 374 6.78 3.35 18.24
CA ALA A 374 7.47 4.53 18.74
C ALA A 374 8.49 4.15 19.82
N ILE A 375 9.78 4.19 19.48
CA ILE A 375 10.89 4.05 20.43
C ILE A 375 11.06 5.41 21.13
N ALA A 376 10.14 5.73 22.04
CA ALA A 376 10.20 6.96 22.81
C ALA A 376 11.19 6.82 23.98
N PRO A 377 11.93 7.89 24.35
CA PRO A 377 12.77 7.88 25.53
C PRO A 377 11.99 7.52 26.79
N ARG A 378 12.67 6.82 27.71
CA ARG A 378 12.09 6.42 29.00
C ARG A 378 11.55 7.65 29.74
N GLY A 379 10.28 7.57 30.16
CA GLY A 379 9.59 8.66 30.89
C GLY A 379 8.73 9.58 30.01
N GLN A 380 8.71 9.40 28.68
CA GLN A 380 7.74 10.10 27.84
C GLN A 380 6.32 9.57 28.03
N ARG A 381 5.34 10.48 27.98
CA ARG A 381 3.92 10.13 27.92
C ARG A 381 3.61 9.55 26.55
N TRP A 382 3.21 8.29 26.51
CA TRP A 382 2.72 7.63 25.31
C TRP A 382 1.20 7.48 25.37
N ARG A 383 0.58 7.36 24.19
CA ARG A 383 -0.85 7.07 24.04
C ARG A 383 -0.98 5.80 23.21
N LEU A 384 -1.49 4.73 23.80
CA LEU A 384 -1.90 3.56 23.03
C LEU A 384 -3.25 3.87 22.38
N SER A 385 -3.25 3.95 21.07
CA SER A 385 -4.48 4.05 20.28
C SER A 385 -4.77 2.65 19.74
N ALA A 386 -5.64 1.91 20.43
CA ALA A 386 -6.14 0.64 19.92
C ALA A 386 -7.39 0.92 19.08
N ALA A 387 -7.28 0.74 17.76
CA ALA A 387 -8.44 0.69 16.89
C ALA A 387 -8.91 -0.76 16.79
N ALA A 388 -9.94 -1.12 17.55
CA ALA A 388 -10.63 -2.39 17.34
C ALA A 388 -11.53 -2.26 16.11
N LEU A 389 -10.95 -2.43 14.93
CA LEU A 389 -11.75 -2.63 13.72
C LEU A 389 -12.37 -4.02 13.82
N ARG A 390 -13.66 -4.08 14.17
CA ARG A 390 -14.46 -5.30 13.97
C ARG A 390 -14.67 -5.46 12.47
N CYS A 391 -13.62 -5.89 11.78
CA CYS A 391 -13.73 -6.39 10.43
C CYS A 391 -14.44 -7.74 10.55
N SER A 392 -15.78 -7.72 10.51
CA SER A 392 -16.49 -8.92 10.06
C SER A 392 -15.85 -9.26 8.72
N MET A 393 -15.32 -10.46 8.59
CA MET A 393 -14.69 -10.88 7.35
C MET A 393 -15.64 -10.90 6.14
N GLU A 394 -16.95 -10.80 6.36
CA GLU A 394 -17.87 -10.45 5.28
C GLU A 394 -17.52 -9.10 4.65
N ARG A 395 -16.88 -8.15 5.34
CA ARG A 395 -16.42 -6.86 4.78
C ARG A 395 -15.21 -6.98 3.86
N LEU A 396 -14.31 -7.94 4.06
CA LEU A 396 -13.24 -8.24 3.10
C LEU A 396 -13.79 -8.98 1.87
N LYS A 397 -14.80 -9.84 2.05
CA LYS A 397 -15.56 -10.46 0.94
C LYS A 397 -16.56 -9.50 0.25
N ARG A 398 -16.90 -8.35 0.87
CA ARG A 398 -17.86 -7.35 0.37
C ARG A 398 -17.23 -6.09 -0.22
N TRP A 399 -15.93 -6.09 -0.51
CA TRP A 399 -15.40 -5.11 -1.46
C TRP A 399 -15.92 -5.53 -2.85
N PRO A 400 -16.96 -4.89 -3.41
CA PRO A 400 -18.00 -5.69 -4.04
C PRO A 400 -17.80 -5.91 -5.54
N LEU A 401 -17.68 -7.18 -5.91
CA LEU A 401 -18.48 -7.77 -7.00
C LEU A 401 -19.98 -7.63 -6.65
N ARG A 402 -20.53 -6.43 -6.87
CA ARG A 402 -21.91 -6.04 -7.24
C ARG A 402 -23.16 -6.60 -6.48
N TRP A 403 -23.99 -5.64 -5.99
CA TRP A 403 -25.49 -5.53 -6.00
C TRP A 403 -26.23 -5.21 -4.67
N GLY A 404 -26.92 -4.06 -4.72
CA GLY A 404 -28.23 -3.68 -4.15
C GLY A 404 -28.77 -4.33 -2.86
N GLY A 405 -28.96 -3.50 -1.83
CA GLY A 405 -29.84 -3.81 -0.69
C GLY A 405 -29.59 -2.92 0.54
N LYS A 406 -30.49 -1.96 0.78
CA LYS A 406 -30.46 -0.94 1.84
C LYS A 406 -30.24 -1.49 3.26
N TRP A 407 -29.36 -0.85 4.05
CA TRP A 407 -29.58 -0.60 5.49
C TRP A 407 -28.92 0.72 5.93
N LYS A 408 -29.61 1.47 6.80
CA LYS A 408 -29.25 2.80 7.33
C LYS A 408 -28.49 2.70 8.67
N LEU A 409 -27.69 3.75 8.94
CA LEU A 409 -27.19 4.32 10.23
C LEU A 409 -25.71 4.07 10.60
N PRO A 410 -25.07 4.99 11.35
CA PRO A 410 -24.87 6.41 11.07
C PRO A 410 -23.36 6.75 10.94
N MET A 411 -23.05 7.87 10.30
CA MET A 411 -21.70 8.45 10.22
C MET A 411 -21.07 8.66 11.60
N MET A 412 -19.82 8.22 11.76
CA MET A 412 -18.83 8.90 12.59
C MET A 412 -17.51 9.00 11.81
N PRO A 413 -16.77 10.12 11.96
CA PRO A 413 -15.70 10.49 11.04
C PRO A 413 -14.46 9.64 11.30
N MET A 414 -13.98 8.99 10.24
CA MET A 414 -12.69 8.31 10.20
C MET A 414 -11.61 9.39 10.12
N LEU A 415 -10.99 9.70 11.25
CA LEU A 415 -9.76 10.50 11.29
C LEU A 415 -8.64 9.65 10.68
N LEU A 416 -8.40 9.87 9.38
CA LEU A 416 -7.14 9.54 8.72
C LEU A 416 -6.03 10.35 9.40
N SER A 417 -5.34 9.76 10.37
CA SER A 417 -4.05 10.31 10.83
C SER A 417 -2.91 9.75 9.98
N GLY A 418 -2.96 10.05 8.67
CA GLY A 418 -1.76 10.08 7.83
C GLY A 418 -0.98 11.36 8.14
N GLY A 419 -0.44 11.43 9.36
CA GLY A 419 0.34 12.58 9.81
C GLY A 419 1.79 12.44 9.34
N ARG A 420 2.14 13.08 8.22
CA ARG A 420 3.53 13.41 7.91
C ARG A 420 4.09 14.25 9.06
N MET A 421 4.79 13.63 10.00
CA MET A 421 5.72 14.35 10.88
C MET A 421 7.08 14.39 10.22
N ALA A 422 7.26 15.35 9.30
CA ALA A 422 8.57 15.84 8.95
C ALA A 422 9.11 16.66 10.12
N GLY A 423 9.67 15.98 11.12
CA GLY A 423 10.41 16.57 12.23
C GLY A 423 11.90 16.40 11.98
N HIS A 424 12.61 17.50 11.70
CA HIS A 424 14.06 17.56 11.77
C HIS A 424 14.53 17.09 13.16
N TRP A 425 15.14 15.91 13.24
CA TRP A 425 15.89 15.48 14.42
C TRP A 425 17.34 15.97 14.30
N PRO A 426 17.86 16.77 15.25
CA PRO A 426 19.27 17.16 15.21
C PRO A 426 20.17 15.92 15.40
N LYS A 427 21.07 15.71 14.43
CA LYS A 427 22.22 14.78 14.50
C LYS A 427 23.12 15.13 15.70
N ARG A 428 22.82 14.62 16.90
CA ARG A 428 23.80 14.60 18.00
C ARG A 428 23.47 13.69 19.18
N VAL A 429 23.12 12.43 18.94
CA VAL A 429 23.16 11.40 20.01
C VAL A 429 23.57 10.07 19.39
N PHE A 430 24.85 9.91 19.03
CA PHE A 430 25.56 8.63 18.94
C PHE A 430 27.03 8.93 18.56
N ARG A 431 27.83 9.31 19.55
CA ARG A 431 29.30 9.21 19.54
C ARG A 431 29.76 8.96 20.98
N ARG A 432 30.38 7.81 21.22
CA ARG A 432 31.72 7.83 21.79
C ARG A 432 32.68 7.62 20.64
#